data_AF-A0AAV5ECX8-F1
#
_entry.id   AF-A0AAV5ECX8-F1
#
_cell.length_a   1.000
_cell.length_b   1.000
_cell.length_c   1.000
_cell.angle_alpha   90.00
_cell.angle_beta   90.00
_cell.angle_gamma   90.00
#
_symmetry.space_group_name_H-M   'P 1'
#
loop_
_entity.id
_entity.type
_entity.pdbx_description
1 polymer ?
#
loop_
_entity_poly.entity_id
_entity_poly.type
_entity_poly.pdbx_seq_one_letter_code
_entity_poly.pdbx_strand_id
1 'polypeptide(L)'
;MTSTDDKIDGIKAYIPRLRIARWPKGFKPVPIEKYDGQTNPREWLQLYSTAIRSAGGDSYVMANYLPVCLDPAIWIWLTSLPEESITS
;
A
#
# COMPACT_ATOMS: atom_id res chain seq x y z
N MET A 1 12.83 11.91 27.63
CA MET A 1 13.67 11.01 26.81
C MET A 1 12.73 10.24 25.90
N THR A 2 12.58 10.69 24.66
CA THR A 2 11.65 10.11 23.68
C THR A 2 12.31 8.87 23.07
N SER A 3 11.84 7.68 23.46
CA SER A 3 12.23 6.42 22.82
C SER A 3 11.60 6.39 21.43
N THR A 4 12.35 6.84 20.42
CA THR A 4 11.97 6.84 19.00
C THR A 4 12.10 5.44 18.41
N ASP A 5 11.42 4.45 19.01
CA ASP A 5 11.46 3.07 18.55
C ASP A 5 10.07 2.43 18.52
N ASP A 6 9.03 3.25 18.30
CA ASP A 6 7.84 2.77 17.60
C ASP A 6 8.25 2.54 16.14
N LYS A 7 8.90 1.41 15.90
CA LYS A 7 9.22 0.89 14.59
C LYS A 7 7.94 0.90 13.78
N ILE A 8 7.81 1.85 12.85
CA ILE A 8 6.63 1.92 11.99
C ILE A 8 6.63 0.64 11.13
N ASP A 9 5.83 -0.35 11.54
CA ASP A 9 5.60 -1.60 10.83
C ASP A 9 4.92 -1.26 9.49
N GLY A 10 5.73 -1.09 8.46
CA GLY A 10 5.31 -0.75 7.11
C GLY A 10 6.32 -1.22 6.08
N ILE A 11 5.99 -1.11 4.80
CA ILE A 11 6.90 -1.48 3.70
C ILE A 11 8.17 -0.63 3.81
N LYS A 12 9.30 -1.29 4.10
CA LYS A 12 10.59 -0.62 4.31
C LYS A 12 11.04 0.19 3.09
N ALA A 13 10.65 -0.22 1.89
CA ALA A 13 10.91 0.51 0.66
C ALA A 13 10.28 1.91 0.67
N TYR A 14 9.18 2.14 1.39
CA TYR A 14 8.57 3.45 1.51
C TYR A 14 9.36 4.34 2.48
N ILE A 15 9.51 5.62 2.18
CA ILE A 15 9.96 6.60 3.19
C ILE A 15 9.02 6.61 4.41
N PRO A 16 9.49 6.96 5.62
CA PRO A 16 8.66 6.95 6.83
C PRO A 16 7.33 7.69 6.69
N ARG A 17 7.32 8.82 5.98
CA ARG A 17 6.10 9.62 5.72
C ARG A 17 5.02 8.83 4.99
N LEU A 18 5.40 7.99 4.04
CA LEU A 18 4.46 7.18 3.27
C LEU A 18 3.86 6.02 4.09
N ARG A 19 4.52 5.59 5.18
CA ARG A 19 4.04 4.51 6.05
C ARG A 19 2.94 4.95 7.04
N ILE A 20 2.65 6.25 7.13
CA ILE A 20 1.71 6.82 8.09
C ILE A 20 0.30 6.90 7.46
N ALA A 21 -0.35 5.74 7.29
CA ALA A 21 -1.75 5.70 6.87
C ALA A 21 -2.71 5.96 8.04
N ARG A 22 -3.63 6.91 7.88
CA ARG A 22 -4.78 7.08 8.78
C ARG A 22 -5.95 6.28 8.26
N TRP A 23 -6.13 5.07 8.78
CA TRP A 23 -7.20 4.17 8.36
C TRP A 23 -8.59 4.77 8.66
N PRO A 24 -9.48 4.89 7.65
CA PRO A 24 -10.85 5.34 7.85
C PRO A 24 -11.63 4.43 8.82
N LYS A 25 -12.55 5.00 9.59
CA LYS A 25 -13.42 4.20 10.47
C LYS A 25 -14.28 3.26 9.62
N GLY A 26 -14.19 1.96 9.90
CA GLY A 26 -14.93 0.94 9.14
C GLY A 26 -14.36 0.68 7.75
N PHE A 27 -13.08 1.01 7.52
CA PHE A 27 -12.40 0.76 6.25
C PHE A 27 -12.55 -0.69 5.81
N LYS A 28 -13.31 -0.90 4.73
CA LYS A 28 -13.58 -2.20 4.12
C LYS A 28 -13.72 -1.99 2.61
N PRO A 29 -12.60 -1.96 1.87
CA PRO A 29 -12.64 -1.82 0.42
C PRO A 29 -13.38 -3.00 -0.21
N VAL A 30 -14.02 -2.74 -1.35
CA VAL A 30 -14.64 -3.80 -2.14
C VAL A 30 -13.57 -4.84 -2.54
N PRO A 31 -13.89 -6.14 -2.56
CA PRO A 31 -12.95 -7.15 -3.03
C PRO A 31 -12.52 -6.83 -4.46
N ILE A 32 -11.21 -6.91 -4.69
CA ILE A 32 -10.60 -6.77 -6.01
C ILE A 32 -9.61 -7.93 -6.18
N GLU A 33 -9.46 -8.38 -7.42
CA GLU A 33 -8.45 -9.39 -7.75
C GLU A 33 -7.05 -8.84 -7.46
N LYS A 34 -6.16 -9.73 -7.03
CA LYS A 34 -4.76 -9.36 -6.82
C LYS A 34 -4.10 -9.02 -8.14
N TYR A 35 -3.15 -8.10 -8.10
CA TYR A 35 -2.33 -7.80 -9.25
C TYR A 35 -1.31 -8.92 -9.46
N ASP A 36 -1.39 -9.57 -10.61
CA ASP A 36 -0.57 -10.72 -11.01
C ASP A 36 0.64 -10.34 -11.87
N GLY A 37 0.74 -9.07 -12.28
CA GLY A 37 1.84 -8.58 -13.12
C GLY A 37 1.59 -8.77 -14.62
N GLN A 38 0.48 -9.38 -15.00
CA GLN A 38 0.09 -9.64 -16.38
C GLN A 38 -1.17 -8.85 -16.78
N THR A 39 -2.07 -8.63 -15.82
CA THR A 39 -3.25 -7.76 -15.97
C THR A 39 -2.82 -6.37 -16.40
N ASN A 40 -3.61 -5.69 -17.24
CA ASN A 40 -3.32 -4.32 -17.64
C ASN A 40 -3.15 -3.41 -16.39
N PRO A 41 -1.95 -2.84 -16.15
CA PRO A 41 -1.68 -2.12 -14.91
C PRO A 41 -2.60 -0.89 -14.75
N ARG A 42 -2.95 -0.23 -15.86
CA ARG A 42 -3.81 0.96 -15.83
C ARG A 42 -5.22 0.62 -15.39
N GLU A 43 -5.80 -0.44 -15.96
CA GLU A 43 -7.16 -0.89 -15.65
C GLU A 43 -7.24 -1.38 -14.20
N TRP A 44 -6.24 -2.17 -13.78
CA TRP A 44 -6.17 -2.66 -12.41
C TRP A 44 -6.05 -1.51 -11.39
N LEU A 45 -5.17 -0.53 -11.64
CA LEU A 45 -5.01 0.64 -10.78
C LEU A 45 -6.26 1.53 -10.72
N GLN A 46 -7.05 1.60 -11.80
CA GLN A 46 -8.33 2.31 -11.80
C GLN A 46 -9.34 1.64 -10.87
N LEU A 47 -9.47 0.31 -10.93
CA LEU A 47 -10.34 -0.44 -10.03
C LEU A 47 -9.87 -0.33 -8.58
N TYR A 48 -8.57 -0.52 -8.36
CA TYR A 48 -7.93 -0.38 -7.06
C TYR A 48 -8.18 1.00 -6.44
N SER A 49 -7.86 2.08 -7.15
CA SER A 49 -8.03 3.44 -6.63
C SER A 49 -9.51 3.77 -6.34
N THR A 50 -10.43 3.25 -7.15
CA THR A 50 -11.88 3.40 -6.94
C THR A 50 -12.33 2.65 -5.69
N ALA A 51 -11.87 1.41 -5.49
CA ALA A 51 -12.21 0.59 -4.32
C ALA A 51 -11.71 1.19 -2.99
N ILE A 52 -10.51 1.75 -2.99
CA ILE A 52 -9.96 2.39 -1.80
C ILE A 52 -10.68 3.72 -1.49
N ARG A 53 -10.94 4.54 -2.52
CA ARG A 53 -11.68 5.80 -2.36
C ARG A 53 -13.11 5.57 -1.89
N SER A 54 -13.80 4.55 -2.39
CA SER A 54 -15.17 4.25 -1.96
C SER A 54 -15.24 3.80 -0.49
N ALA A 55 -14.16 3.21 0.04
CA ALA A 55 -14.00 2.92 1.46
C ALA A 55 -13.48 4.11 2.30
N GLY A 56 -13.38 5.31 1.69
CA GLY A 56 -12.94 6.55 2.35
C GLY A 56 -11.41 6.70 2.47
N GLY A 57 -10.63 5.87 1.78
CA GLY A 57 -9.17 5.91 1.81
C GLY A 57 -8.57 7.05 0.97
N ASP A 58 -7.47 7.62 1.45
CA ASP A 58 -6.64 8.60 0.75
C ASP A 58 -5.44 7.94 0.05
N SER A 59 -4.51 8.74 -0.48
CA SER A 59 -3.30 8.24 -1.13
C SER A 59 -2.35 7.49 -0.19
N TYR A 60 -2.33 7.81 1.11
CA TYR A 60 -1.53 7.10 2.10
C TYR A 60 -2.13 5.73 2.39
N VAL A 61 -3.46 5.66 2.53
CA VAL A 61 -4.19 4.40 2.64
C VAL A 61 -3.96 3.55 1.40
N MET A 62 -3.96 4.14 0.21
CA MET A 62 -3.60 3.43 -1.02
C MET A 62 -2.18 2.84 -0.93
N ALA A 63 -1.16 3.66 -0.67
CA ALA A 63 0.21 3.16 -0.59
C ALA A 63 0.35 1.98 0.40
N ASN A 64 -0.29 2.07 1.57
CA ASN A 64 -0.17 1.05 2.61
C ASN A 64 -1.08 -0.18 2.41
N TYR A 65 -2.17 -0.06 1.65
CA TYR A 65 -3.04 -1.20 1.35
C TYR A 65 -2.60 -1.96 0.11
N LEU A 66 -1.85 -1.32 -0.81
CA LEU A 66 -1.37 -1.93 -2.06
C LEU A 66 -0.73 -3.32 -1.85
N PRO A 67 0.17 -3.55 -0.86
CA PRO A 67 0.82 -4.85 -0.68
C PRO A 67 -0.15 -6.01 -0.43
N VAL A 68 -1.33 -5.75 0.14
CA VAL A 68 -2.38 -6.76 0.38
C VAL A 68 -3.00 -7.24 -0.93
N CYS A 69 -3.00 -6.39 -1.95
CA CYS A 69 -3.58 -6.61 -3.27
C CYS A 69 -2.54 -7.07 -4.31
N LEU A 70 -1.35 -7.48 -3.89
CA LEU A 70 -0.31 -8.00 -4.78
C LEU A 70 -0.27 -9.53 -4.72
N ASP A 71 0.00 -10.16 -5.86
CA ASP A 71 0.41 -11.55 -5.88
C ASP A 71 1.77 -11.75 -5.18
N PRO A 72 2.04 -12.98 -4.67
CA PRO A 72 3.22 -13.24 -3.86
C PRO A 72 4.54 -12.82 -4.52
N ALA A 73 4.71 -13.04 -5.82
CA ALA A 73 5.93 -12.68 -6.54
C ALA A 73 6.18 -11.16 -6.54
N ILE A 74 5.13 -10.36 -6.72
CA ILE A 74 5.23 -8.90 -6.77
C ILE A 74 5.38 -8.33 -5.36
N TRP A 75 4.73 -8.94 -4.37
CA TRP A 75 4.93 -8.61 -2.97
C TRP A 75 6.39 -8.86 -2.52
N ILE A 76 6.98 -9.98 -2.92
CA ILE A 76 8.40 -10.29 -2.66
C ILE A 76 9.29 -9.23 -3.32
N TRP A 77 9.03 -8.89 -4.58
CA TRP A 77 9.78 -7.83 -5.27
C TRP A 77 9.71 -6.50 -4.51
N LEU A 78 8.50 -6.04 -4.14
CA LEU A 78 8.29 -4.78 -3.43
C LEU A 78 9.02 -4.75 -2.08
N THR A 79 9.00 -5.85 -1.35
CA THR A 79 9.66 -5.96 -0.03
C THR A 79 11.17 -6.17 -0.11
N SER A 80 11.69 -6.56 -1.28
CA SER A 80 13.12 -6.72 -1.55
C SER A 80 13.83 -5.43 -1.97
N LEU A 81 13.08 -4.36 -2.26
CA LEU A 81 13.65 -3.07 -2.63
C LEU A 81 14.48 -2.47 -1.48
N PRO A 82 15.50 -1.65 -1.79
CA PRO A 82 16.27 -0.93 -0.77
C PRO A 82 15.36 -0.09 0.13
N GLU A 83 15.75 0.06 1.40
CA GLU A 83 15.01 0.88 2.34
C GLU A 83 14.87 2.32 1.82
N GLU A 84 13.67 2.88 1.96
CA GLU A 84 13.35 4.27 1.61
C GLU A 84 13.55 4.64 0.12
N SER A 85 13.63 3.63 -0.76
CA SER A 85 13.79 3.82 -2.21
C SER A 85 12.54 4.38 -2.92
N ILE A 86 11.37 4.29 -2.30
CA ILE A 86 10.09 4.84 -2.78
C ILE A 86 9.76 6.08 -1.95
N THR A 87 9.83 7.24 -2.61
CA THR A 87 9.86 8.55 -1.95
C THR A 87 8.62 9.43 -2.22
N SER A 88 7.76 9.05 -3.17
CA SER A 88 6.55 9.78 -3.56
C SER A 88 5.38 8.86 -3.83
#